data_AF-A0A5C6CNX1-F1
#
_entry.id   AF-A0A5C6CNX1-F1
#
_cell.length_a   1.000
_cell.length_b   1.000
_cell.length_c   1.000
_cell.angle_alpha   90.00
_cell.angle_beta   90.00
_cell.angle_gamma   90.00
#
_symmetry.space_group_name_H-M   'P 1'
#
loop_
_entity.id
_entity.type
_entity.pdbx_description
1 polymer ?
#
loop_
_entity_poly.entity_id
_entity_poly.type
_entity_poly.pdbx_seq_one_letter_code
_entity_poly.pdbx_strand_id
1 'polypeptide(L)'
;MKRSETPFKSARDQHPLPFKLDGSFSWLRALPRHKEHVGVMRRRRLQTQLKKVEAAAMQHNIILPPEFVAFIADVELQARIRSITDCYLGMGTNLLPLRDGYLLRFLNDSQGCAFWYLFLRPSSESHAVVICYDFFDADDPDSADLAELHPKKFVFDSPTFETWLCRFWLENEIIFAHLDNTALPEVGEKFIRLYTNHAYLDELEDI
;
A
#
# COMPACT_ATOMS: atom_id res chain seq x y z
N MET A 1 6.80 -10.96 -4.58
CA MET A 1 7.84 -10.83 -5.64
C MET A 1 9.12 -10.25 -5.04
N LYS A 2 10.31 -10.75 -5.38
CA LYS A 2 11.57 -10.12 -4.90
C LYS A 2 11.90 -8.87 -5.73
N ARG A 3 12.60 -7.91 -5.13
CA ARG A 3 13.06 -6.68 -5.81
C ARG A 3 13.74 -6.96 -7.16
N SER A 4 14.66 -7.94 -7.19
CA SER A 4 15.43 -8.32 -8.38
C SER A 4 14.57 -8.86 -9.53
N GLU A 5 13.32 -9.18 -9.25
CA GLU A 5 12.37 -9.71 -10.22
C GLU A 5 11.42 -8.61 -10.73
N THR A 6 11.59 -7.36 -10.29
CA THR A 6 10.75 -6.23 -10.70
C THR A 6 11.51 -5.26 -11.61
N PRO A 7 10.83 -4.54 -12.51
CA PRO A 7 11.47 -3.51 -13.35
C PRO A 7 11.72 -2.18 -12.62
N PHE A 8 11.43 -2.10 -11.32
CA PHE A 8 11.39 -0.86 -10.55
C PHE A 8 12.66 -0.65 -9.71
N LYS A 9 13.01 0.61 -9.49
CA LYS A 9 14.04 0.97 -8.51
C LYS A 9 13.49 0.77 -7.11
N SER A 10 14.30 0.30 -6.17
CA SER A 10 13.92 0.30 -4.75
C SER A 10 14.28 1.62 -4.12
N ALA A 11 13.44 2.12 -3.22
CA ALA A 11 13.72 3.30 -2.42
C ALA A 11 13.87 3.02 -0.92
N ARG A 12 13.60 1.79 -0.44
CA ARG A 12 13.62 1.49 1.00
C ARG A 12 14.12 0.09 1.30
N ASP A 13 14.86 -0.01 2.40
CA ASP A 13 15.33 -1.27 2.94
C ASP A 13 14.19 -2.13 3.47
N GLN A 14 14.31 -3.44 3.21
CA GLN A 14 13.29 -4.42 3.57
C GLN A 14 13.70 -5.12 4.86
N HIS A 15 13.27 -4.57 6.01
CA HIS A 15 13.51 -5.22 7.31
C HIS A 15 12.42 -6.25 7.65
N PRO A 16 12.73 -7.29 8.43
CA PRO A 16 11.73 -8.20 8.97
C PRO A 16 10.66 -7.43 9.77
N LEU A 17 9.38 -7.77 9.55
CA LEU A 17 8.26 -7.18 10.28
C LEU A 17 7.95 -8.00 11.54
N PRO A 18 7.39 -7.37 12.59
CA PRO A 18 7.20 -8.02 13.89
C PRO A 18 6.04 -9.02 13.90
N PHE A 19 5.22 -9.06 12.84
CA PHE A 19 4.07 -9.95 12.73
C PHE A 19 4.30 -11.05 11.70
N LYS A 20 3.60 -12.16 11.90
CA LYS A 20 3.44 -13.19 10.87
C LYS A 20 2.47 -12.68 9.80
N LEU A 21 2.94 -12.63 8.56
CA LEU A 21 2.17 -12.19 7.39
C LEU A 21 1.86 -13.43 6.54
N ASP A 22 0.62 -13.89 6.61
CA ASP A 22 0.14 -15.12 5.95
C ASP A 22 -1.17 -14.91 5.17
N GLY A 23 -1.55 -13.65 4.92
CA GLY A 23 -2.76 -13.25 4.22
C GLY A 23 -4.03 -13.29 5.07
N SER A 24 -3.98 -13.83 6.29
CA SER A 24 -5.17 -13.91 7.17
C SER A 24 -5.49 -12.60 7.89
N PHE A 25 -4.52 -11.69 7.96
CA PHE A 25 -4.56 -10.46 8.75
C PHE A 25 -4.87 -10.68 10.24
N SER A 26 -4.50 -11.84 10.79
CA SER A 26 -4.75 -12.15 12.21
C SER A 26 -4.10 -11.12 13.15
N TRP A 27 -2.92 -10.61 12.79
CA TRP A 27 -2.24 -9.52 13.52
C TRP A 27 -3.06 -8.22 13.52
N LEU A 28 -3.73 -7.90 12.41
CA LEU A 28 -4.51 -6.68 12.25
C LEU A 28 -5.86 -6.80 12.97
N ARG A 29 -6.53 -7.95 12.90
CA ARG A 29 -7.88 -8.15 13.48
C ARG A 29 -7.94 -7.87 14.98
N ALA A 30 -6.86 -8.12 15.70
CA ALA A 30 -6.74 -7.86 17.14
C ALA A 30 -6.60 -6.36 17.48
N LEU A 31 -6.30 -5.51 16.49
CA LEU A 31 -6.04 -4.09 16.71
C LEU A 31 -7.34 -3.26 16.83
N PRO A 32 -7.27 -2.08 17.49
CA PRO A 32 -8.40 -1.18 17.63
C PRO A 32 -8.96 -0.69 16.31
N ARG A 33 -10.25 -0.33 16.32
CA ARG A 33 -10.92 0.34 15.21
C ARG A 33 -10.85 1.83 15.39
N HIS A 34 -10.86 2.54 14.27
CA HIS A 34 -10.84 3.99 14.21
C HIS A 34 -12.01 4.52 13.42
N LYS A 35 -12.53 5.68 13.84
CA LYS A 35 -13.60 6.38 13.15
C LYS A 35 -13.10 6.96 11.82
N GLU A 36 -11.97 7.65 11.86
CA GLU A 36 -11.25 8.11 10.68
C GLU A 36 -10.25 7.03 10.26
N HIS A 37 -10.40 6.53 9.04
CA HIS A 37 -9.60 5.43 8.52
C HIS A 37 -9.61 5.45 6.98
N VAL A 38 -8.67 4.75 6.36
CA VAL A 38 -8.44 4.80 4.89
C VAL A 38 -9.65 4.40 4.05
N GLY A 39 -10.60 3.64 4.60
CA GLY A 39 -11.79 3.16 3.91
C GLY A 39 -13.00 4.11 3.91
N VAL A 40 -12.98 5.18 4.73
CA VAL A 40 -14.18 6.01 4.98
C VAL A 40 -14.65 6.72 3.70
N MET A 41 -13.74 7.40 2.98
CA MET A 41 -14.09 8.30 1.88
C MET A 41 -14.81 7.61 0.72
N ARG A 42 -14.45 6.37 0.39
CA ARG A 42 -14.95 5.64 -0.77
C ARG A 42 -15.68 4.35 -0.42
N ARG A 43 -16.08 4.14 0.84
CA ARG A 43 -16.70 2.90 1.35
C ARG A 43 -17.80 2.33 0.43
N ARG A 44 -18.69 3.18 -0.07
CA ARG A 44 -19.81 2.76 -0.96
C ARG A 44 -19.36 2.35 -2.37
N ARG A 45 -18.19 2.80 -2.82
CA ARG A 45 -17.65 2.55 -4.16
C ARG A 45 -16.67 1.38 -4.19
N LEU A 46 -15.92 1.13 -3.11
CA LEU A 46 -14.87 0.11 -3.08
C LEU A 46 -15.36 -1.29 -3.48
N GLN A 47 -16.52 -1.72 -3.00
CA GLN A 47 -17.09 -3.03 -3.35
C GLN A 47 -17.45 -3.13 -4.84
N THR A 48 -17.99 -2.05 -5.40
CA THR A 48 -18.29 -1.98 -6.84
C THR A 48 -17.01 -1.90 -7.68
N GLN A 49 -15.99 -1.19 -7.19
CA GLN A 49 -14.67 -1.12 -7.81
C GLN A 49 -14.01 -2.50 -7.82
N LEU A 50 -14.08 -3.24 -6.70
CA LEU A 50 -13.53 -4.59 -6.59
C LEU A 50 -14.13 -5.52 -7.64
N LYS A 51 -15.46 -5.53 -7.79
CA LYS A 51 -16.13 -6.34 -8.82
C LYS A 51 -15.68 -5.99 -10.25
N LYS A 52 -15.46 -4.71 -10.53
CA LYS A 52 -14.96 -4.26 -11.85
C LYS A 52 -13.53 -4.70 -12.09
N VAL A 53 -12.68 -4.58 -11.08
CA VAL A 53 -11.29 -5.02 -11.12
C VAL A 53 -11.19 -6.54 -11.27
N GLU A 54 -12.03 -7.31 -10.57
CA GLU A 54 -12.12 -8.77 -10.74
C GLU A 54 -12.46 -9.14 -12.19
N ALA A 55 -13.43 -8.43 -12.79
CA ALA A 55 -13.77 -8.64 -14.20
C ALA A 55 -12.62 -8.26 -15.16
N ALA A 56 -11.94 -7.13 -14.93
CA ALA A 56 -10.78 -6.72 -15.72
C ALA A 56 -9.61 -7.71 -15.56
N ALA A 57 -9.37 -8.20 -14.35
CA ALA A 57 -8.35 -9.20 -14.07
C ALA A 57 -8.61 -10.51 -14.83
N MET A 58 -9.86 -10.98 -14.87
CA MET A 58 -10.25 -12.14 -15.67
C MET A 58 -9.97 -11.94 -17.17
N GLN A 59 -10.28 -10.75 -17.71
CA GLN A 59 -10.02 -10.44 -19.13
C GLN A 59 -8.53 -10.46 -19.49
N HIS A 60 -7.66 -10.12 -18.54
CA HIS A 60 -6.21 -10.08 -18.73
C HIS A 60 -5.47 -11.31 -18.20
N ASN A 61 -6.20 -12.36 -17.80
CA ASN A 61 -5.63 -13.56 -17.18
C ASN A 61 -4.73 -13.23 -15.96
N ILE A 62 -5.17 -12.27 -15.17
CA ILE A 62 -4.52 -11.80 -13.94
C ILE A 62 -5.20 -12.46 -12.74
N ILE A 63 -4.39 -12.95 -11.81
CA ILE A 63 -4.86 -13.46 -10.52
C ILE A 63 -4.61 -12.35 -9.50
N LEU A 64 -5.68 -11.80 -8.91
CA LEU A 64 -5.55 -10.80 -7.86
C LEU A 64 -4.98 -11.47 -6.59
N PRO A 65 -4.09 -10.79 -5.84
CA PRO A 65 -3.57 -11.34 -4.60
C PRO A 65 -4.70 -11.61 -3.60
N PRO A 66 -4.84 -12.83 -3.06
CA PRO A 66 -5.94 -13.17 -2.16
C PRO A 66 -6.02 -12.26 -0.94
N GLU A 67 -4.88 -11.86 -0.38
CA GLU A 67 -4.82 -10.95 0.77
C GLU A 67 -5.31 -9.53 0.40
N PHE A 68 -5.07 -9.08 -0.82
CA PHE A 68 -5.57 -7.80 -1.29
C PHE A 68 -7.09 -7.82 -1.41
N VAL A 69 -7.63 -8.85 -2.05
CA VAL A 69 -9.09 -9.03 -2.20
C VAL A 69 -9.76 -9.13 -0.83
N ALA A 70 -9.20 -9.92 0.09
CA ALA A 70 -9.71 -10.08 1.44
C ALA A 70 -9.74 -8.74 2.21
N PHE A 71 -8.69 -7.93 2.11
CA PHE A 71 -8.64 -6.62 2.74
C PHE A 71 -9.64 -5.61 2.14
N ILE A 72 -9.71 -5.52 0.80
CA ILE A 72 -10.64 -4.59 0.13
C ILE A 72 -12.10 -4.99 0.34
N ALA A 73 -12.39 -6.28 0.52
CA ALA A 73 -13.72 -6.78 0.82
C ALA A 73 -14.14 -6.54 2.28
N ASP A 74 -13.20 -6.48 3.23
CA ASP A 74 -13.48 -6.46 4.66
C ASP A 74 -13.40 -5.03 5.26
N VAL A 75 -14.57 -4.42 5.47
CA VAL A 75 -14.70 -3.08 6.07
C VAL A 75 -14.18 -3.02 7.52
N GLU A 76 -14.14 -4.15 8.22
CA GLU A 76 -13.62 -4.22 9.59
C GLU A 76 -12.10 -4.16 9.58
N LEU A 77 -11.42 -4.82 8.62
CA LEU A 77 -9.98 -4.66 8.43
C LEU A 77 -9.62 -3.21 8.05
N GLN A 78 -10.37 -2.61 7.14
CA GLN A 78 -10.14 -1.23 6.70
C GLN A 78 -10.28 -0.22 7.85
N ALA A 79 -11.16 -0.49 8.82
CA ALA A 79 -11.37 0.36 10.00
C ALA A 79 -10.19 0.37 10.99
N ARG A 80 -9.18 -0.47 10.79
CA ARG A 80 -7.99 -0.58 11.65
C ARG A 80 -6.77 0.12 11.07
N ILE A 81 -6.93 0.73 9.89
CA ILE A 81 -5.85 1.39 9.17
C ILE A 81 -6.16 2.88 9.08
N ARG A 82 -5.44 3.67 9.87
CA ARG A 82 -5.45 5.13 9.78
C ARG A 82 -4.37 5.62 8.83
N SER A 83 -4.50 6.86 8.39
CA SER A 83 -3.44 7.58 7.68
C SER A 83 -3.22 8.94 8.31
N ILE A 84 -1.97 9.27 8.61
CA ILE A 84 -1.55 10.56 9.14
C ILE A 84 -1.51 11.64 8.06
N THR A 85 -1.36 11.24 6.80
CA THR A 85 -1.42 12.11 5.62
C THR A 85 -2.78 12.03 4.92
N ASP A 86 -3.81 11.54 5.62
CA ASP A 86 -5.18 11.44 5.10
C ASP A 86 -5.29 10.62 3.80
N CYS A 87 -4.38 9.66 3.60
CA CYS A 87 -4.50 8.70 2.50
C CYS A 87 -5.82 7.93 2.58
N TYR A 88 -6.37 7.61 1.42
CA TYR A 88 -7.63 6.88 1.30
C TYR A 88 -7.59 5.79 0.23
N LEU A 89 -8.36 4.73 0.46
CA LEU A 89 -8.59 3.66 -0.50
C LEU A 89 -9.40 4.22 -1.66
N GLY A 90 -8.79 4.22 -2.83
CA GLY A 90 -9.42 4.64 -4.08
C GLY A 90 -8.82 3.82 -5.20
N MET A 91 -9.54 2.74 -5.53
CA MET A 91 -9.06 1.75 -6.48
C MET A 91 -9.47 2.11 -7.91
N GLY A 92 -8.55 1.98 -8.85
CA GLY A 92 -8.90 2.04 -10.28
C GLY A 92 -9.92 0.96 -10.62
N THR A 93 -10.70 1.14 -11.69
CA THR A 93 -11.69 0.12 -12.10
C THR A 93 -11.20 -0.80 -13.21
N ASN A 94 -10.01 -0.53 -13.74
CA ASN A 94 -9.38 -1.30 -14.80
C ASN A 94 -7.86 -1.40 -14.55
N LEU A 95 -7.22 -2.31 -15.28
CA LEU A 95 -5.79 -2.58 -15.18
C LEU A 95 -5.02 -1.78 -16.23
N LEU A 96 -3.95 -1.12 -15.81
CA LEU A 96 -3.05 -0.39 -16.70
C LEU A 96 -1.93 -1.31 -17.17
N PRO A 97 -1.80 -1.59 -18.49
CA PRO A 97 -0.70 -2.42 -18.98
C PRO A 97 0.64 -1.70 -18.77
N LEU A 98 1.62 -2.41 -18.20
CA LEU A 98 2.97 -1.89 -18.00
C LEU A 98 4.01 -2.99 -18.25
N ARG A 99 4.67 -2.92 -19.42
CA ARG A 99 5.63 -3.93 -19.90
C ARG A 99 5.05 -5.36 -19.84
N ASP A 100 5.57 -6.19 -18.95
CA ASP A 100 5.27 -7.61 -18.75
C ASP A 100 4.22 -7.85 -17.67
N GLY A 101 3.56 -6.79 -17.19
CA GLY A 101 2.52 -6.88 -16.19
C GLY A 101 1.49 -5.77 -16.28
N TYR A 102 0.75 -5.62 -15.18
CA TYR A 102 -0.32 -4.65 -15.06
C TYR A 102 -0.21 -3.88 -13.76
N LEU A 103 -0.65 -2.63 -13.76
CA LEU A 103 -0.81 -1.81 -12.58
C LEU A 103 -2.28 -1.69 -12.19
N LEU A 104 -2.53 -1.75 -10.89
CA LEU A 104 -3.81 -1.45 -10.28
C LEU A 104 -3.61 -0.43 -9.16
N ARG A 105 -4.08 0.80 -9.35
CA ARG A 105 -4.11 1.81 -8.28
C ARG A 105 -5.02 1.34 -7.16
N PHE A 106 -4.61 1.49 -5.90
CA PHE A 106 -5.46 1.12 -4.76
C PHE A 106 -5.48 2.14 -3.60
N LEU A 107 -4.45 2.96 -3.43
CA LEU A 107 -4.40 4.00 -2.39
C LEU A 107 -3.96 5.33 -3.00
N ASN A 108 -4.54 6.41 -2.48
CA ASN A 108 -4.25 7.78 -2.87
C ASN A 108 -3.90 8.58 -1.63
N ASP A 109 -2.92 9.45 -1.76
CA ASP A 109 -2.76 10.60 -0.89
C ASP A 109 -3.90 11.61 -1.14
N SER A 110 -4.41 12.27 -0.10
CA SER A 110 -5.55 13.20 -0.25
C SER A 110 -5.19 14.49 -1.00
N GLN A 111 -3.92 14.85 -1.02
CA GLN A 111 -3.40 16.00 -1.78
C GLN A 111 -3.03 15.63 -3.21
N GLY A 112 -3.13 14.34 -3.57
CA GLY A 112 -2.76 13.84 -4.90
C GLY A 112 -1.26 13.88 -5.14
N CYS A 113 -0.44 13.89 -4.07
CA CYS A 113 1.01 13.93 -4.20
C CYS A 113 1.63 12.55 -4.35
N ALA A 114 0.95 11.48 -3.94
CA ALA A 114 1.45 10.11 -4.06
C ALA A 114 0.32 9.10 -4.30
N PHE A 115 0.62 8.09 -5.10
CA PHE A 115 -0.31 7.05 -5.51
C PHE A 115 0.35 5.68 -5.39
N TRP A 116 -0.36 4.72 -4.80
CA TRP A 116 0.11 3.36 -4.65
C TRP A 116 -0.62 2.41 -5.58
N TYR A 117 0.15 1.50 -6.16
CA TYR A 117 -0.31 0.53 -7.14
C TYR A 117 0.16 -0.86 -6.78
N LEU A 118 -0.64 -1.87 -7.11
CA LEU A 118 -0.17 -3.24 -7.26
C LEU A 118 0.41 -3.40 -8.66
N PHE A 119 1.65 -3.87 -8.75
CA PHE A 119 2.18 -4.45 -9.98
C PHE A 119 1.88 -5.96 -9.98
N LEU A 120 1.14 -6.41 -10.99
CA LEU A 120 0.58 -7.75 -11.12
C LEU A 120 1.19 -8.45 -12.33
N ARG A 121 1.63 -9.70 -12.18
CA ARG A 121 2.06 -10.52 -13.32
C ARG A 121 0.90 -11.37 -13.87
N PRO A 122 0.79 -11.53 -15.20
CA PRO A 122 -0.15 -12.47 -15.79
C PRO A 122 0.05 -13.88 -15.26
N SER A 123 -1.06 -14.60 -15.05
CA SER A 123 -1.08 -16.01 -14.64
C SER A 123 -0.34 -16.33 -13.34
N SER A 124 -0.16 -15.34 -12.45
CA SER A 124 0.57 -15.51 -11.19
C SER A 124 -0.07 -14.68 -10.08
N GLU A 125 -0.08 -15.21 -8.86
CA GLU A 125 -0.41 -14.44 -7.64
C GLU A 125 0.75 -13.52 -7.21
N SER A 126 1.92 -13.64 -7.86
CA SER A 126 3.07 -12.81 -7.56
C SER A 126 2.82 -11.36 -7.96
N HIS A 127 2.95 -10.49 -6.98
CA HIS A 127 2.75 -9.06 -7.12
C HIS A 127 3.82 -8.28 -6.33
N ALA A 128 3.82 -6.95 -6.48
CA ALA A 128 4.57 -6.02 -5.65
C ALA A 128 3.74 -4.74 -5.45
N VAL A 129 4.03 -3.99 -4.39
CA VAL A 129 3.52 -2.63 -4.21
C VAL A 129 4.54 -1.64 -4.74
N VAL A 130 4.07 -0.67 -5.52
CA VAL A 130 4.88 0.42 -6.07
C VAL A 130 4.21 1.77 -5.83
N ILE A 131 5.03 2.81 -5.76
CA ILE A 131 4.60 4.21 -5.60
C ILE A 131 4.88 4.98 -6.89
N CYS A 132 3.98 5.88 -7.27
CA CYS A 132 4.21 6.91 -8.28
C CYS A 132 3.75 8.27 -7.75
N TYR A 133 4.43 9.32 -8.16
CA TYR A 133 4.04 10.71 -7.88
C TYR A 133 3.14 11.29 -8.97
N ASP A 134 3.08 10.63 -10.13
CA ASP A 134 2.11 10.92 -11.18
C ASP A 134 0.84 10.07 -10.98
N PHE A 135 -0.31 10.68 -11.24
CA PHE A 135 -1.58 10.01 -11.19
C PHE A 135 -1.84 9.26 -12.50
N PHE A 136 -1.92 7.93 -12.47
CA PHE A 136 -2.28 7.11 -13.63
C PHE A 136 -3.54 6.29 -13.32
N ASP A 137 -4.57 6.44 -14.14
CA ASP A 137 -5.78 5.61 -14.09
C ASP A 137 -6.34 5.46 -15.51
N ALA A 138 -6.79 4.24 -15.85
CA ALA A 138 -7.31 3.96 -17.18
C ALA A 138 -8.66 4.64 -17.44
N ASP A 139 -9.42 4.92 -16.37
CA ASP A 139 -10.81 5.34 -16.44
C ASP A 139 -11.02 6.78 -15.94
N ASP A 140 -9.95 7.50 -15.59
CA ASP A 140 -10.02 8.84 -15.01
C ASP A 140 -9.51 9.92 -15.99
N PRO A 141 -10.32 10.93 -16.35
CA PRO A 141 -9.91 11.99 -17.25
C PRO A 141 -8.82 12.90 -16.67
N ASP A 142 -8.66 12.94 -15.34
CA ASP A 142 -7.61 13.71 -14.68
C ASP A 142 -6.28 12.93 -14.60
N SER A 143 -6.25 11.68 -15.13
CA SER A 143 -5.03 10.89 -15.25
C SER A 143 -3.99 11.61 -16.10
N ALA A 144 -2.72 11.46 -15.72
CA ALA A 144 -1.60 11.76 -16.57
C ALA A 144 -1.67 10.96 -17.88
N ASP A 145 -1.01 11.48 -18.91
CA ASP A 145 -0.99 10.88 -20.24
C ASP A 145 -0.41 9.46 -20.17
N LEU A 146 -1.22 8.47 -20.55
CA LEU A 146 -0.82 7.06 -20.57
C LEU A 146 0.34 6.80 -21.55
N ALA A 147 0.60 7.69 -22.51
CA ALA A 147 1.79 7.64 -23.36
C ALA A 147 3.09 7.83 -22.56
N GLU A 148 3.03 8.51 -21.41
CA GLU A 148 4.18 8.68 -20.51
C GLU A 148 4.35 7.56 -19.48
N LEU A 149 3.43 6.58 -19.48
CA LEU A 149 3.46 5.47 -18.53
C LEU A 149 4.73 4.63 -18.75
N HIS A 150 5.64 4.68 -17.77
CA HIS A 150 6.93 4.01 -17.87
C HIS A 150 7.44 3.54 -16.51
N PRO A 151 8.04 2.33 -16.38
CA PRO A 151 8.42 1.78 -15.07
C PRO A 151 9.40 2.64 -14.26
N LYS A 152 10.20 3.48 -14.91
CA LYS A 152 11.13 4.40 -14.22
C LYS A 152 10.41 5.48 -13.39
N LYS A 153 9.12 5.74 -13.65
CA LYS A 153 8.30 6.64 -12.83
C LYS A 153 7.85 6.01 -11.52
N PHE A 154 8.02 4.68 -11.38
CA PHE A 154 7.56 3.92 -10.23
C PHE A 154 8.73 3.49 -9.36
N VAL A 155 8.46 3.48 -8.07
CA VAL A 155 9.39 3.08 -7.02
C VAL A 155 8.85 1.81 -6.37
N PHE A 156 9.67 0.77 -6.30
CA PHE A 156 9.39 -0.43 -5.52
C PHE A 156 9.32 -0.07 -4.04
N ASP A 157 8.18 -0.38 -3.43
CA ASP A 157 7.92 -0.18 -2.01
C ASP A 157 8.08 -1.52 -1.28
N SER A 158 7.25 -2.51 -1.63
CA SER A 158 7.12 -3.73 -0.85
C SER A 158 6.87 -4.97 -1.72
N PRO A 159 7.34 -6.16 -1.31
CA PRO A 159 7.26 -7.39 -2.09
C PRO A 159 5.87 -8.04 -2.09
N THR A 160 4.99 -7.67 -1.16
CA THR A 160 3.59 -8.10 -1.06
C THR A 160 2.72 -6.99 -0.50
N PHE A 161 1.42 -7.08 -0.73
CA PHE A 161 0.43 -6.14 -0.20
C PHE A 161 0.39 -6.16 1.33
N GLU A 162 0.39 -7.34 1.98
CA GLU A 162 0.35 -7.41 3.44
C GLU A 162 1.64 -6.86 4.09
N THR A 163 2.80 -7.05 3.45
CA THR A 163 4.07 -6.44 3.90
C THR A 163 3.97 -4.91 3.89
N TRP A 164 3.44 -4.36 2.79
CA TRP A 164 3.18 -2.93 2.69
C TRP A 164 2.20 -2.45 3.75
N LEU A 165 1.06 -3.12 3.91
CA LEU A 165 -0.01 -2.72 4.83
C LEU A 165 0.48 -2.73 6.28
N CYS A 166 1.26 -3.74 6.67
CA CYS A 166 1.85 -3.83 8.00
C CYS A 166 2.80 -2.67 8.29
N ARG A 167 3.66 -2.29 7.33
CA ARG A 167 4.55 -1.13 7.46
C ARG A 167 3.77 0.16 7.51
N PHE A 168 2.82 0.33 6.59
CA PHE A 168 1.95 1.50 6.53
C PHE A 168 1.25 1.71 7.87
N TRP A 169 0.68 0.64 8.46
CA TRP A 169 0.09 0.70 9.79
C TRP A 169 1.10 1.10 10.87
N LEU A 170 2.26 0.44 10.94
CA LEU A 170 3.31 0.73 11.93
C LEU A 170 3.78 2.18 11.88
N GLU A 171 4.13 2.66 10.69
CA GLU A 171 4.59 4.03 10.46
C GLU A 171 3.55 5.05 10.91
N ASN A 172 2.28 4.85 10.54
CA ASN A 172 1.19 5.74 10.95
C ASN A 172 0.95 5.71 12.46
N GLU A 173 0.87 4.54 13.08
CA GLU A 173 0.59 4.45 14.53
C GLU A 173 1.74 4.98 15.39
N ILE A 174 2.99 4.83 14.96
CA ILE A 174 4.14 5.45 15.63
C ILE A 174 4.01 6.98 15.58
N ILE A 175 3.66 7.55 14.42
CA ILE A 175 3.51 9.00 14.29
C ILE A 175 2.30 9.51 15.09
N PHE A 176 1.16 8.81 15.06
CA PHE A 176 0.02 9.15 15.92
C PHE A 176 0.39 9.11 17.40
N ALA A 177 1.10 8.06 17.84
CA ALA A 177 1.54 7.96 19.23
C ALA A 177 2.43 9.15 19.63
N HIS A 178 3.34 9.57 18.75
CA HIS A 178 4.17 10.75 18.95
C HIS A 178 3.34 12.05 19.04
N LEU A 179 2.45 12.30 18.07
CA LEU A 179 1.65 13.52 18.00
C LEU A 179 0.63 13.63 19.16
N ASP A 180 0.01 12.51 19.53
CA ASP A 180 -0.97 12.44 20.61
C ASP A 180 -0.31 12.34 22.00
N ASN A 181 1.03 12.23 22.05
CA ASN A 181 1.82 11.99 23.25
C ASN A 181 1.32 10.76 24.05
N THR A 182 1.13 9.65 23.35
CA THR A 182 0.69 8.36 23.90
C THR A 182 1.77 7.29 23.76
N ALA A 183 1.57 6.14 24.41
CA ALA A 183 2.51 5.03 24.31
C ALA A 183 2.61 4.51 22.86
N LEU A 184 3.83 4.18 22.44
CA LEU A 184 4.05 3.48 21.17
C LEU A 184 3.30 2.14 21.15
N PRO A 185 2.95 1.63 19.95
CA PRO A 185 2.59 0.23 19.82
C PRO A 185 3.67 -0.67 20.43
N GLU A 186 3.30 -1.82 20.99
CA GLU A 186 4.25 -2.76 21.65
C GLU A 186 5.49 -3.07 20.81
N VAL A 187 5.31 -3.13 19.48
CA VAL A 187 6.36 -3.44 18.50
C VAL A 187 7.08 -2.20 17.95
N GLY A 188 6.65 -1.00 18.35
CA GLY A 188 7.07 0.29 17.80
C GLY A 188 8.55 0.58 18.02
N GLU A 189 9.06 0.40 19.25
CA GLU A 189 10.49 0.62 19.54
C GLU A 189 11.40 -0.31 18.72
N LYS A 190 11.02 -1.59 18.61
CA LYS A 190 11.75 -2.56 17.80
C LYS A 190 11.73 -2.16 16.34
N PHE A 191 10.59 -1.70 15.83
CA PHE A 191 10.47 -1.22 14.46
C PHE A 191 11.36 0.00 14.21
N ILE A 192 11.29 1.04 15.06
CA ILE A 192 12.14 2.23 14.95
C ILE A 192 13.62 1.83 14.89
N ARG A 193 14.08 0.98 15.81
CA ARG A 193 15.46 0.49 15.85
C ARG A 193 15.92 -0.19 14.56
N LEU A 194 15.03 -0.82 13.80
CA LEU A 194 15.39 -1.45 12.53
C LEU A 194 15.77 -0.41 11.45
N TYR A 195 15.20 0.80 11.51
CA TYR A 195 15.43 1.86 10.53
C TYR A 195 16.36 2.96 11.03
N THR A 196 16.58 3.07 12.34
CA THR A 196 17.53 4.03 12.92
C THR A 196 18.95 3.49 13.12
N ASN A 197 19.16 2.17 12.98
CA ASN A 197 20.50 1.56 13.04
C ASN A 197 21.38 1.81 11.81
N HIS A 198 20.95 2.69 10.90
CA HIS A 198 21.83 3.38 9.97
C HIS A 198 22.07 4.80 10.50
N ALA A 199 23.10 4.95 11.34
CA ALA A 199 23.83 6.19 11.66
C ALA A 199 23.10 7.50 11.34
N TYR A 200 22.03 7.84 12.07
CA TYR A 200 21.34 9.13 11.96
C TYR A 200 20.60 9.54 13.25
N LEU A 201 21.10 9.11 14.42
CA LEU A 201 20.58 9.58 15.72
C LEU A 201 21.63 10.31 16.58
N ASP A 202 22.89 10.41 16.14
CA ASP A 202 23.91 11.21 16.84
C ASP A 202 23.79 12.73 16.56
N GLU A 203 22.89 13.17 15.66
CA GLU A 203 22.73 14.59 15.28
C GLU A 203 21.46 15.26 15.84
N LEU A 204 20.65 14.57 16.66
CA LEU A 204 19.42 15.15 17.24
C LEU A 204 19.47 15.30 18.77
N GLU A 205 20.61 15.05 19.42
CA GLU A 205 20.83 15.38 20.83
C GLU A 205 21.51 16.76 21.05
N ASP A 206 21.85 17.49 19.98
CA ASP A 206 22.53 18.80 20.04
C ASP A 206 21.73 19.98 19.42
N ILE A 207 20.40 20.02 19.61
CA ILE A 207 19.58 21.24 19.35
C ILE A 207 18.68 21.58 20.55
#